data_AF-A0A7J4SQ34-F1
#
_entry.id   AF-A0A7J4SQ34-F1
#
_cell.length_a   1.000
_cell.length_b   1.000
_cell.length_c   1.000
_cell.angle_alpha   90.00
_cell.angle_beta   90.00
_cell.angle_gamma   90.00
#
_symmetry.space_group_name_H-M   'P 1'
#
loop_
_entity.id
_entity.type
_entity.pdbx_description
1 polymer ?
#
loop_
_entity_poly.entity_id
_entity_poly.type
_entity_poly.pdbx_seq_one_letter_code
_entity_poly.pdbx_strand_id
1 'polypeptide(L)'
;TLRDNLWEPLGFGVNLQWIMLGTMVGIVMGTVGAQARSMMVMLTPRTKAAEFFGFFGFIGKAAAFIGPIIYSISANLYNSRVAVFTIMIVILAGTALLTRVDLEEGAATAAAIDREAWESSE
;
A
#
# COMPACT_ATOMS: atom_id res chain seq x y z
N THR A 1 -17.61 9.35 24.27
CA THR A 1 -17.04 9.05 22.93
C THR A 1 -15.55 9.41 22.92
N LEU A 2 -14.77 9.07 21.89
CA LEU A 2 -13.33 9.42 21.81
C LEU A 2 -13.09 10.91 22.13
N ARG A 3 -13.99 11.77 21.64
CA ARG A 3 -14.07 13.21 21.93
C ARG A 3 -14.06 13.51 23.43
N ASP A 4 -14.97 12.91 24.18
CA ASP A 4 -15.21 13.21 25.60
C ASP A 4 -14.11 12.63 26.52
N ASN A 5 -13.45 11.53 26.11
CA ASN A 5 -12.43 10.85 26.93
C ASN A 5 -10.99 11.32 26.68
N LEU A 6 -10.67 11.83 25.49
CA LEU A 6 -9.30 12.20 25.10
C LEU A 6 -9.18 13.66 24.68
N TRP A 7 -10.10 14.17 23.86
CA TRP A 7 -9.93 15.47 23.22
C TRP A 7 -10.47 16.64 24.04
N GLU A 8 -11.56 16.42 24.76
CA GLU A 8 -12.19 17.39 25.65
C GLU A 8 -11.31 17.76 26.87
N PRO A 9 -10.67 16.82 27.59
CA PRO A 9 -9.72 17.16 28.65
C PRO A 9 -8.41 17.79 28.14
N LEU A 10 -8.06 17.60 26.87
CA LEU A 10 -6.87 18.22 26.24
C LEU A 10 -7.16 19.60 25.61
N GLY A 11 -8.42 20.07 25.62
CA GLY A 11 -8.79 21.38 25.08
C GLY A 11 -8.65 21.51 23.56
N PHE A 12 -8.54 20.39 22.83
CA PHE A 12 -8.36 20.41 21.38
C PHE A 12 -9.65 20.75 20.65
N GLY A 13 -9.72 21.95 20.09
CA GLY A 13 -10.83 22.38 19.23
C GLY A 13 -10.96 21.50 17.97
N VAL A 14 -12.18 21.37 17.44
CA VAL A 14 -12.54 20.49 16.31
C VAL A 14 -11.57 20.62 15.12
N ASN A 15 -11.13 21.84 14.80
CA ASN A 15 -10.17 22.10 13.72
C ASN A 15 -8.82 21.40 13.93
N LEU A 16 -8.29 21.42 15.16
CA LEU A 16 -7.01 20.78 15.48
C LEU A 16 -7.13 19.25 15.44
N GLN A 17 -8.30 18.70 15.80
CA GLN A 17 -8.58 17.26 15.67
C GLN A 17 -8.50 16.81 14.22
N TRP A 18 -9.11 17.57 13.30
CA TRP A 18 -9.06 17.30 11.86
C TRP A 18 -7.65 17.43 11.30
N ILE A 19 -6.90 18.46 11.71
CA ILE A 19 -5.50 18.63 11.28
C ILE A 19 -4.66 17.44 11.76
N MET A 20 -4.74 17.05 13.03
CA MET A 20 -3.96 15.92 13.55
C MET A 20 -4.31 14.60 12.84
N LEU A 21 -5.60 14.30 12.68
CA LEU A 21 -6.03 13.09 11.95
C LEU A 21 -5.56 13.12 10.49
N GLY A 22 -5.71 14.26 9.80
CA GLY A 22 -5.26 14.43 8.43
C GLY A 22 -3.74 14.26 8.30
N THR A 23 -2.96 14.84 9.21
CA THR A 23 -1.49 14.69 9.23
C THR A 23 -1.08 13.25 9.48
N MET A 24 -1.70 12.56 10.44
CA MET A 24 -1.41 11.14 10.71
C MET A 24 -1.68 10.27 9.47
N VAL A 25 -2.84 10.44 8.84
CA VAL A 25 -3.19 9.70 7.62
C VAL A 25 -2.21 10.04 6.49
N GLY A 26 -1.85 11.32 6.33
CA GLY A 26 -0.89 11.77 5.32
C GLY A 26 0.49 11.14 5.48
N ILE A 27 1.01 11.07 6.71
CA ILE A 27 2.31 10.44 7.00
C ILE A 27 2.27 8.94 6.66
N VAL A 28 1.22 8.24 7.08
CA VAL A 28 1.06 6.80 6.81
C VAL A 28 0.97 6.56 5.29
N MET A 29 0.14 7.32 4.59
CA MET A 29 -0.06 7.14 3.15
C MET A 29 1.20 7.49 2.33
N GLY A 30 1.93 8.53 2.75
CA GLY A 30 3.22 8.88 2.15
C GLY A 30 4.27 7.79 2.34
N THR A 31 4.33 7.20 3.54
CA THR A 31 5.29 6.12 3.86
C THR A 31 5.03 4.86 3.04
N VAL A 32 3.77 4.43 2.94
CA VAL A 32 3.39 3.24 2.17
C VAL A 32 3.74 3.42 0.68
N GLY A 33 3.46 4.61 0.12
CA GLY A 33 3.80 4.92 -1.28
C GLY A 33 5.30 4.97 -1.55
N ALA A 34 6.11 5.41 -0.58
CA ALA A 34 7.58 5.41 -0.68
C ALA A 34 8.16 3.99 -0.58
N GLN A 35 7.69 3.19 0.39
CA GLN A 35 8.14 1.80 0.57
C GLN A 35 7.86 0.95 -0.67
N ALA A 36 6.65 1.03 -1.23
CA ALA A 36 6.27 0.23 -2.39
C ALA A 36 7.21 0.45 -3.59
N ARG A 37 7.60 1.72 -3.85
CA ARG A 37 8.54 2.05 -4.94
C ARG A 37 9.95 1.56 -4.64
N SER A 38 10.41 1.69 -3.40
CA SER A 38 11.74 1.20 -2.99
C SER A 38 11.86 -0.32 -3.15
N MET A 39 10.87 -1.07 -2.64
CA MET A 39 10.84 -2.53 -2.75
C MET A 39 10.79 -2.98 -4.21
N MET A 40 10.03 -2.26 -5.05
CA MET A 40 9.95 -2.56 -6.47
C MET A 40 11.31 -2.45 -7.17
N VAL A 41 12.06 -1.37 -6.94
CA VAL A 41 13.35 -1.15 -7.60
C VAL A 41 14.36 -2.23 -7.22
N MET A 42 14.34 -2.68 -5.95
CA MET A 42 15.24 -3.74 -5.48
C MET A 42 14.94 -5.11 -6.11
N LEU A 43 13.66 -5.40 -6.37
CA LEU A 43 13.20 -6.69 -6.90
C LEU A 43 13.21 -6.76 -8.44
N THR A 44 13.47 -5.64 -9.13
CA THR A 44 13.33 -5.56 -10.58
C THR A 44 14.70 -5.70 -11.27
N PRO A 45 14.92 -6.72 -12.13
CA PRO A 45 16.16 -6.82 -12.92
C PRO A 45 16.23 -5.70 -13.97
N ARG A 46 17.42 -5.15 -14.21
CA ARG A 46 17.61 -3.99 -15.11
C ARG A 46 17.18 -4.28 -16.54
N THR A 47 17.49 -5.49 -17.00
CA THR A 47 17.12 -6.00 -18.33
C THR A 47 15.61 -6.05 -18.60
N LYS A 48 14.77 -6.22 -17.56
CA LYS A 48 13.30 -6.28 -17.69
C LYS A 48 12.58 -5.13 -16.98
N ALA A 49 13.29 -4.04 -16.67
CA ALA A 49 12.73 -2.95 -15.88
C ALA A 49 11.41 -2.40 -16.47
N ALA A 50 11.34 -2.22 -17.79
CA ALA A 50 10.15 -1.69 -18.46
C ALA A 50 8.90 -2.58 -18.27
N GLU A 51 9.06 -3.91 -18.30
CA GLU A 51 7.95 -4.86 -18.12
C GLU A 51 7.43 -4.80 -16.68
N PHE A 52 8.32 -4.86 -15.69
CA PHE A 52 7.93 -4.81 -14.27
C PHE A 52 7.30 -3.46 -13.89
N PHE A 53 7.84 -2.33 -14.38
CA PHE A 53 7.22 -1.00 -14.22
C PHE A 53 5.85 -0.90 -14.87
N GLY A 54 5.67 -1.50 -16.05
CA GLY A 54 4.37 -1.62 -16.70
C GLY A 54 3.36 -2.40 -15.86
N PHE A 55 3.74 -3.58 -15.36
CA PHE A 55 2.87 -4.42 -14.51
C PHE A 55 2.52 -3.75 -13.18
N PHE A 56 3.47 -3.13 -12.49
CA PHE A 56 3.19 -2.42 -11.24
C PHE A 56 2.18 -1.29 -11.43
N GLY A 57 2.35 -0.49 -12.50
CA GLY A 57 1.41 0.56 -12.85
C GLY A 57 0.01 0.02 -13.20
N PHE A 58 -0.05 -1.11 -13.91
CA PHE A 58 -1.31 -1.78 -14.25
C PHE A 58 -2.03 -2.29 -13.01
N ILE A 59 -1.33 -2.99 -12.11
CA ILE A 59 -1.89 -3.48 -10.84
C ILE A 59 -2.39 -2.32 -9.98
N GLY A 60 -1.64 -1.22 -9.90
CA GLY A 60 -2.06 -0.02 -9.16
C GLY A 60 -3.38 0.56 -9.70
N LYS A 61 -3.54 0.63 -11.02
CA LYS A 61 -4.79 1.08 -11.66
C LYS A 61 -5.93 0.09 -11.43
N ALA A 62 -5.66 -1.21 -11.52
CA ALA A 62 -6.65 -2.24 -11.25
C ALA A 62 -7.14 -2.18 -9.80
N ALA A 63 -6.23 -2.01 -8.83
CA ALA A 63 -6.57 -1.84 -7.42
C ALA A 63 -7.41 -0.59 -7.16
N ALA A 64 -7.08 0.53 -7.82
CA ALA A 64 -7.85 1.77 -7.73
C ALA A 64 -9.28 1.63 -8.29
N PHE A 65 -9.51 0.69 -9.21
CA PHE A 65 -10.84 0.35 -9.72
C PHE A 65 -11.59 -0.64 -8.81
N ILE A 66 -10.91 -1.69 -8.36
CA ILE A 66 -11.51 -2.76 -7.54
C ILE A 66 -11.88 -2.26 -6.13
N GLY A 67 -11.07 -1.39 -5.51
CA GLY A 67 -11.31 -0.88 -4.16
C GLY A 67 -12.68 -0.21 -3.99
N PRO A 68 -13.03 0.79 -4.81
CA PRO A 68 -14.35 1.42 -4.80
C PRO A 68 -15.50 0.45 -5.09
N ILE A 69 -15.30 -0.56 -5.94
CA ILE A 69 -16.34 -1.57 -6.21
C ILE A 69 -16.62 -2.40 -4.96
N ILE A 70 -15.58 -2.92 -4.31
CA ILE A 70 -15.70 -3.70 -3.07
C ILE A 70 -16.37 -2.86 -1.98
N TYR A 71 -15.95 -1.59 -1.84
CA TYR A 71 -16.56 -0.65 -0.90
C TYR A 71 -18.03 -0.39 -1.22
N SER A 72 -18.36 -0.11 -2.47
CA SER A 72 -19.72 0.17 -2.94
C SER A 72 -20.65 -1.00 -2.68
N ILE A 73 -20.24 -2.23 -3.02
CA ILE A 73 -21.02 -3.44 -2.75
C ILE A 73 -21.24 -3.61 -1.23
N SER A 74 -20.17 -3.46 -0.44
CA SER A 74 -20.25 -3.60 1.03
C SER A 74 -21.15 -2.52 1.67
N ALA A 75 -21.10 -1.30 1.16
CA ALA A 75 -21.91 -0.18 1.65
C ALA A 75 -23.40 -0.34 1.31
N ASN A 76 -23.73 -0.89 0.14
CA ASN A 76 -25.11 -1.10 -0.29
C ASN A 76 -25.79 -2.29 0.41
N LEU A 77 -25.06 -3.39 0.70
CA LEU A 77 -25.66 -4.57 1.32
C LEU A 77 -25.84 -4.45 2.85
N TYR A 78 -24.94 -3.74 3.53
CA TYR A 78 -24.92 -3.69 4.99
C TYR A 78 -25.20 -2.27 5.50
N ASN A 79 -24.15 -1.50 5.79
CA ASN A 79 -24.16 -0.13 6.31
C ASN A 79 -22.73 0.44 6.19
N SER A 80 -22.57 1.77 6.19
CA SER A 80 -21.25 2.41 6.04
C SER A 80 -20.20 1.93 7.06
N ARG A 81 -20.62 1.50 8.25
CA ARG A 81 -19.71 1.00 9.28
C ARG A 81 -19.08 -0.34 8.90
N VAL A 82 -19.82 -1.22 8.22
CA VAL A 82 -19.33 -2.49 7.70
C VAL A 82 -18.48 -2.27 6.44
N ALA A 83 -18.80 -1.26 5.63
CA ALA A 83 -18.00 -0.91 4.46
C ALA A 83 -16.57 -0.45 4.83
N VAL A 84 -16.42 0.34 5.90
CA VAL A 84 -15.10 0.73 6.43
C VAL A 84 -14.34 -0.50 6.96
N PHE A 85 -15.04 -1.47 7.56
CA PHE A 85 -14.43 -2.72 8.01
C PHE A 85 -13.83 -3.53 6.86
N THR A 86 -14.46 -3.53 5.68
CA THR A 86 -13.92 -4.20 4.49
C THR A 86 -12.58 -3.59 4.06
N ILE A 87 -12.41 -2.26 4.12
CA ILE A 87 -11.13 -1.60 3.82
C ILE A 87 -10.05 -2.08 4.78
N MET A 88 -10.38 -2.17 6.08
CA MET A 88 -9.46 -2.66 7.10
C MET A 88 -9.01 -4.11 6.82
N ILE A 89 -9.93 -5.00 6.42
CA ILE A 89 -9.62 -6.38 6.05
C ILE A 89 -8.62 -6.42 4.88
N VAL A 90 -8.86 -5.63 3.83
CA VAL A 90 -7.98 -5.59 2.64
C VAL A 90 -6.58 -5.11 3.03
N ILE A 91 -6.48 -4.08 3.87
CA ILE A 91 -5.19 -3.58 4.36
C ILE A 91 -4.46 -4.67 5.15
N LEU A 92 -5.13 -5.30 6.12
CA LEU A 92 -4.53 -6.35 6.95
C LEU A 92 -4.10 -7.57 6.12
N ALA A 93 -4.92 -7.98 5.15
CA ALA A 93 -4.58 -9.07 4.23
C ALA A 93 -3.35 -8.72 3.39
N GLY A 94 -3.28 -7.48 2.86
CA GLY A 94 -2.12 -6.99 2.12
C GLY A 94 -0.86 -6.92 2.97
N THR A 95 -0.95 -6.40 4.20
CA THR A 95 0.16 -6.36 5.15
C THR A 95 0.65 -7.77 5.49
N ALA A 96 -0.26 -8.71 5.81
CA ALA A 96 0.11 -10.09 6.12
C ALA A 96 0.78 -10.78 4.92
N LEU A 97 0.32 -10.52 3.70
CA LEU A 97 0.95 -11.05 2.49
C LEU A 97 2.37 -10.52 2.31
N LEU A 98 2.60 -9.22 2.54
CA LEU A 98 3.92 -8.60 2.43
C LEU A 98 4.92 -9.16 3.45
N THR A 99 4.49 -9.64 4.62
CA THR A 99 5.41 -10.26 5.60
C THR A 99 6.05 -11.56 5.11
N ARG A 100 5.50 -12.19 4.06
CA ARG A 100 6.08 -13.40 3.45
C ARG A 100 7.08 -13.11 2.34
N VAL A 101 7.26 -11.86 1.94
CA VAL A 101 8.17 -11.49 0.86
C VAL A 101 9.57 -11.31 1.44
N ASP A 102 10.50 -12.18 1.03
CA ASP A 102 11.92 -12.02 1.31
C ASP A 102 12.55 -11.07 0.28
N LEU A 103 12.99 -9.91 0.74
CA LEU A 103 13.60 -8.89 -0.11
C LEU A 103 15.04 -9.25 -0.52
N GLU A 104 15.74 -10.01 0.30
CA GLU A 104 17.15 -10.34 0.11
C GLU A 104 17.29 -11.42 -0.97
N GLU A 105 16.46 -12.46 -0.90
CA GLU A 105 16.36 -13.49 -1.94
C GLU A 105 15.87 -12.89 -3.28
N GLY A 106 14.89 -11.98 -3.22
CA GLY A 106 14.37 -11.32 -4.41
C GLY A 106 15.41 -10.43 -5.11
N ALA A 107 16.20 -9.67 -4.34
CA ALA A 107 17.29 -8.87 -4.89
C ALA A 107 18.43 -9.74 -5.47
N ALA A 108 18.77 -10.85 -4.80
CA ALA A 108 19.76 -11.80 -5.29
C ALA A 108 19.33 -12.44 -6.62
N THR A 109 18.06 -12.81 -6.74
CA THR A 109 17.48 -13.37 -7.97
C THR A 109 17.49 -12.35 -9.11
N ALA A 110 17.12 -11.09 -8.83
CA ALA A 110 17.18 -10.02 -9.83
C ALA A 110 18.60 -9.80 -10.36
N ALA A 111 19.62 -9.86 -9.48
CA ALA A 111 21.02 -9.76 -9.87
C ALA A 111 21.53 -10.99 -10.65
N ALA A 112 21.04 -12.19 -10.34
CA ALA A 112 21.39 -13.40 -11.08
C ALA A 112 20.87 -13.35 -12.53
N ILE A 113 19.61 -12.95 -12.73
CA ILE A 113 19.01 -12.80 -14.06
C ILE A 113 19.75 -11.76 -14.90
N ASP A 114 20.21 -10.67 -14.28
CA ASP A 114 20.99 -9.63 -14.97
C ASP A 114 22.36 -10.14 -15.45
N ARG A 115 23.02 -11.00 -14.65
CA ARG A 115 24.28 -11.66 -15.02
C ARG A 115 24.11 -12.66 -16.16
N GLU A 116 23.09 -13.52 -16.09
CA GLU A 116 22.80 -14.49 -17.15
C GLU A 116 22.49 -13.79 -18.48
N ALA A 117 21.75 -12.68 -18.44
CA ALA A 117 21.46 -11.90 -19.64
C ALA A 117 22.73 -11.30 -20.26
N TRP A 118 23.69 -10.84 -19.45
CA TRP A 118 24.99 -10.37 -19.92
C TRP A 118 25.83 -11.49 -20.54
N GLU A 119 25.94 -12.63 -19.86
CA GLU A 119 26.70 -13.79 -20.34
C GLU A 119 26.12 -14.39 -21.63
N SER A 120 24.79 -14.32 -21.84
CA SER A 120 24.15 -14.76 -23.08
C SER A 120 24.37 -13.83 -24.28
N SER A 121 24.91 -12.62 -24.04
CA SER A 121 25.15 -11.60 -25.06
C SER A 121 26.61 -11.54 -25.55
N GLU A 122 27.53 -12.27 -24.92
CA GLU A 122 28.90 -12.56 -25.38
C GLU A 122 28.96 -13.88 -26.17
#